data_AF-A0A5P8VVZ1-F1
#
_entry.id   AF-A0A5P8VVZ1-F1
#
_cell.length_a   1.000
_cell.length_b   1.000
_cell.length_c   1.000
_cell.angle_alpha   90.00
_cell.angle_beta   90.00
_cell.angle_gamma   90.00
#
_symmetry.space_group_name_H-M   'P 1'
#
loop_
_entity.id
_entity.type
_entity.pdbx_description
1 polymer ?
#
loop_
_entity_poly.entity_id
_entity_poly.type
_entity_poly.pdbx_seq_one_letter_code
_entity_poly.pdbx_strand_id
1 'polypeptide(L)'
;MISQGLQTITLSEVVSRQEIPEKDAQSAIAELQDFIALRPDAREVRKALAVKLVYQGYLYDEIETILDVSRGSITGWKRAYEENGIEGLRLNYQGRKSYLLSAQREEVLSWLQTKDTWELGELEYKLAFEYDVIYESKQSYYDLFEEAGISWKKTAKLNPKANPDAVAEKKKRLKHYWQTTALKSRQES
;
A
#
# COMPACT_ATOMS: atom_id res chain seq x y z
N MET A 1 -59.22 -63.51 -11.53
CA MET A 1 -59.63 -62.63 -10.41
C MET A 1 -58.39 -61.90 -9.91
N ILE A 2 -58.42 -60.56 -10.03
CA ILE A 2 -57.83 -59.52 -9.13
C ILE A 2 -56.31 -59.68 -8.82
N SER A 3 -55.41 -58.88 -9.42
CA SER A 3 -54.92 -57.55 -8.97
C SER A 3 -54.33 -57.59 -7.55
N GLN A 4 -53.18 -57.04 -7.16
CA GLN A 4 -52.37 -55.85 -7.52
C GLN A 4 -50.89 -56.24 -7.19
N GLY A 5 -49.81 -55.78 -7.81
CA GLY A 5 -49.42 -54.39 -8.01
C GLY A 5 -48.66 -53.86 -6.79
N LEU A 6 -47.32 -53.93 -6.77
CA LEU A 6 -46.46 -52.96 -6.07
C LEU A 6 -45.11 -52.83 -6.78
N GLN A 7 -44.87 -51.60 -7.23
CA GLN A 7 -43.65 -51.09 -7.83
C GLN A 7 -42.59 -50.94 -6.74
N THR A 8 -41.33 -51.21 -7.07
CA THR A 8 -40.21 -50.88 -6.17
C THR A 8 -39.02 -50.38 -6.97
N ILE A 9 -38.86 -49.05 -6.88
CA ILE A 9 -37.62 -48.29 -6.82
C ILE A 9 -36.86 -48.15 -8.14
N THR A 10 -37.13 -47.01 -8.79
CA THR A 10 -36.24 -46.35 -9.73
C THR A 10 -34.89 -46.06 -9.08
N LEU A 11 -33.83 -46.57 -9.70
CA LEU A 11 -32.43 -46.43 -9.31
C LEU A 11 -31.92 -45.00 -9.60
N SER A 12 -32.51 -43.99 -8.96
CA SER A 12 -32.11 -42.58 -9.06
C SER A 12 -31.58 -42.00 -7.74
N GLU A 13 -31.42 -42.80 -6.70
CA GLU A 13 -30.94 -42.35 -5.37
C GLU A 13 -29.57 -42.94 -5.01
N VAL A 14 -28.53 -42.67 -5.82
CA VAL A 14 -27.13 -42.83 -5.38
C VAL A 14 -26.28 -41.72 -5.98
N VAL A 15 -26.59 -40.46 -5.67
CA VAL A 15 -25.57 -39.40 -5.65
C VAL A 15 -25.90 -38.52 -4.46
N SER A 16 -25.27 -38.82 -3.32
CA SER A 16 -25.19 -37.91 -2.18
C SER A 16 -24.47 -36.63 -2.62
N ARG A 17 -25.25 -35.66 -3.10
CA ARG A 17 -24.85 -34.27 -3.21
C ARG A 17 -25.27 -33.62 -1.90
N GLN A 18 -24.29 -33.12 -1.14
CA GLN A 18 -24.56 -32.25 -0.01
C GLN A 18 -25.28 -31.00 -0.54
N GLU A 19 -26.59 -30.93 -0.36
CA GLU A 19 -27.37 -29.73 -0.62
C GLU A 19 -26.98 -28.68 0.42
N ILE A 20 -26.12 -27.74 0.03
CA ILE A 20 -25.96 -26.47 0.74
C ILE A 20 -27.30 -25.74 0.55
N PRO A 21 -27.96 -25.26 1.62
CA PRO A 21 -29.24 -24.58 1.48
C PRO A 21 -29.09 -23.37 0.54
N GLU A 22 -29.76 -23.40 -0.61
CA GLU A 22 -29.64 -22.43 -1.72
C GLU A 22 -29.81 -20.97 -1.26
N LYS A 23 -30.57 -20.75 -0.18
CA LYS A 23 -30.85 -19.43 0.37
C LYS A 23 -29.60 -18.76 0.96
N ASP A 24 -28.70 -19.53 1.55
CA ASP A 24 -27.48 -19.00 2.17
C ASP A 24 -26.43 -18.66 1.10
N ALA A 25 -26.39 -19.45 0.01
CA ALA A 25 -25.52 -19.19 -1.13
C ALA A 25 -25.89 -17.90 -1.87
N GLN A 26 -27.18 -17.61 -2.05
CA GLN A 26 -27.62 -16.39 -2.72
C GLN A 26 -27.27 -15.13 -1.92
N SER A 27 -27.36 -15.18 -0.59
CA SER A 27 -26.95 -14.09 0.30
C SER A 27 -25.43 -13.87 0.23
N ALA A 28 -24.64 -14.94 0.26
CA ALA A 28 -23.19 -14.87 0.14
C ALA A 28 -22.74 -14.26 -1.20
N ILE A 29 -23.40 -14.64 -2.31
CA ILE A 29 -23.11 -14.07 -3.63
C ILE A 29 -23.35 -12.55 -3.65
N ALA A 30 -24.43 -12.08 -3.02
CA ALA A 30 -24.74 -10.66 -2.94
C ALA A 30 -23.68 -9.90 -2.13
N GLU A 31 -23.30 -10.42 -0.96
CA GLU A 31 -22.26 -9.83 -0.11
C GLU A 31 -20.90 -9.74 -0.83
N LEU A 32 -20.49 -10.82 -1.51
CA LEU A 32 -19.25 -10.85 -2.29
C LEU A 32 -19.30 -9.87 -3.46
N GLN A 33 -20.46 -9.68 -4.07
CA GLN A 33 -20.64 -8.73 -5.17
C GLN A 33 -20.54 -7.28 -4.68
N ASP A 34 -21.14 -6.95 -3.54
CA ASP A 34 -21.02 -5.63 -2.92
C ASP A 34 -19.57 -5.34 -2.51
N PHE A 35 -18.87 -6.33 -1.95
CA PHE A 35 -17.45 -6.21 -1.63
C PHE A 35 -16.58 -5.96 -2.87
N ILE A 36 -16.82 -6.67 -3.97
CA ILE A 36 -16.10 -6.44 -5.24
C ILE A 36 -16.43 -5.04 -5.81
N ALA A 37 -17.67 -4.58 -5.68
CA ALA A 37 -18.10 -3.28 -6.16
C ALA A 37 -17.43 -2.11 -5.44
N LEU A 38 -17.02 -2.30 -4.17
CA LEU A 38 -16.21 -1.33 -3.41
C LEU A 38 -14.80 -1.12 -3.98
N ARG A 39 -14.37 -1.93 -4.96
CA ARG A 39 -13.03 -1.91 -5.57
C ARG A 39 -11.87 -1.92 -4.55
N PRO A 40 -11.82 -2.92 -3.65
CA PRO A 40 -10.68 -3.13 -2.76
C PRO A 40 -9.42 -3.53 -3.55
N ASP A 41 -8.33 -3.85 -2.85
CA ASP A 41 -7.08 -4.29 -3.46
C ASP A 41 -7.33 -5.42 -4.48
N ALA A 42 -6.60 -5.41 -5.60
CA ALA A 42 -6.78 -6.36 -6.69
C ALA A 42 -6.68 -7.83 -6.23
N ARG A 43 -5.90 -8.10 -5.17
CA ARG A 43 -5.76 -9.44 -4.58
C ARG A 43 -7.02 -9.83 -3.82
N GLU A 44 -7.62 -8.91 -3.07
CA GLU A 44 -8.86 -9.15 -2.34
C GLU A 44 -10.04 -9.38 -3.30
N VAL A 45 -10.12 -8.57 -4.36
CA VAL A 45 -11.11 -8.76 -5.44
C VAL A 45 -10.97 -10.14 -6.08
N ARG A 46 -9.75 -10.58 -6.36
CA ARG A 46 -9.49 -11.91 -6.96
C ARG A 46 -9.97 -13.05 -6.05
N LYS A 47 -9.72 -12.95 -4.74
CA LYS A 47 -10.20 -13.94 -3.76
C LYS A 47 -11.71 -13.97 -3.71
N ALA A 48 -12.35 -12.80 -3.60
CA ALA A 48 -13.81 -12.69 -3.54
C ALA A 48 -14.48 -13.22 -4.81
N LEU A 49 -13.89 -12.94 -5.97
CA LEU A 49 -14.39 -13.44 -7.26
C LEU A 49 -14.30 -14.97 -7.35
N ALA A 50 -13.20 -15.57 -6.89
CA ALA A 50 -13.05 -17.02 -6.84
C ALA A 50 -14.13 -17.67 -5.96
N VAL A 51 -14.36 -17.14 -4.76
CA VAL A 51 -15.37 -17.66 -3.83
C VAL A 51 -16.79 -17.47 -4.39
N LYS A 52 -17.06 -16.33 -5.03
CA LYS A 52 -18.33 -16.07 -5.72
C LYS A 52 -18.60 -17.12 -6.80
N LEU A 53 -17.62 -17.43 -7.64
CA LEU A 53 -17.76 -18.45 -8.69
C LEU A 53 -18.04 -19.84 -8.11
N VAL A 54 -17.44 -20.18 -6.96
CA VAL A 54 -17.75 -21.44 -6.27
C VAL A 54 -19.22 -21.50 -5.84
N TYR A 55 -19.76 -20.43 -5.24
CA TYR A 55 -21.18 -20.38 -4.84
C TYR A 55 -22.13 -20.33 -6.03
N GLN A 56 -21.69 -19.83 -7.18
CA GLN A 56 -22.42 -19.88 -8.45
C GLN A 56 -22.42 -21.27 -9.11
N GLY A 57 -21.71 -22.25 -8.53
CA GLY A 57 -21.70 -23.64 -8.98
C GLY A 57 -20.67 -23.98 -10.04
N TYR A 58 -19.70 -23.09 -10.32
CA TYR A 58 -18.59 -23.39 -11.22
C TYR A 58 -17.69 -24.48 -10.64
N LEU A 59 -17.14 -25.32 -11.52
CA LEU A 59 -16.16 -26.33 -11.13
C LEU A 59 -14.82 -25.68 -10.80
N TYR A 60 -14.07 -26.28 -9.89
CA TYR A 60 -12.74 -25.78 -9.53
C TYR A 60 -11.82 -25.64 -10.75
N ASP A 61 -11.84 -26.61 -11.68
CA ASP A 61 -11.04 -26.57 -12.91
C ASP A 61 -11.36 -25.36 -13.81
N GLU A 62 -12.64 -24.96 -13.87
CA GLU A 62 -13.07 -23.79 -14.63
C GLU A 62 -12.57 -22.51 -13.96
N ILE A 63 -12.66 -22.43 -12.63
CA ILE A 63 -12.21 -21.26 -11.85
C ILE A 63 -10.68 -21.12 -11.92
N GLU A 64 -9.95 -22.23 -11.85
CA GLU A 64 -8.48 -22.25 -12.03
C GLU A 64 -8.10 -21.64 -13.39
N THR A 65 -8.83 -22.01 -14.44
CA THR A 65 -8.60 -21.48 -15.80
C THR A 65 -9.01 -20.01 -15.95
N ILE A 66 -10.13 -19.60 -15.35
CA ILE A 66 -10.66 -18.22 -15.45
C ILE A 66 -9.77 -17.22 -14.70
N LEU A 67 -9.26 -17.60 -13.53
CA LEU A 67 -8.54 -16.68 -12.63
C LEU A 67 -7.03 -16.90 -12.60
N ASP A 68 -6.52 -17.95 -13.25
CA ASP A 68 -5.11 -18.38 -13.24
C ASP A 68 -4.58 -18.56 -11.80
N VAL A 69 -5.28 -19.40 -11.04
CA VAL A 69 -4.99 -19.68 -9.62
C VAL A 69 -5.00 -21.18 -9.37
N SER A 70 -4.30 -21.62 -8.32
CA SER A 70 -4.32 -23.04 -7.94
C SER A 70 -5.62 -23.44 -7.24
N ARG A 71 -6.02 -24.71 -7.38
CA ARG A 71 -7.10 -25.32 -6.59
C ARG A 71 -6.98 -25.04 -5.09
N GLY A 72 -5.77 -25.20 -4.56
CA GLY A 72 -5.44 -25.01 -3.15
C GLY A 72 -5.77 -23.59 -2.68
N SER A 73 -5.49 -22.58 -3.51
CA SER A 73 -5.83 -21.18 -3.24
C SER A 73 -7.35 -20.99 -3.14
N ILE A 74 -8.11 -21.51 -4.10
CA ILE A 74 -9.58 -21.42 -4.12
C ILE A 74 -10.16 -22.07 -2.86
N THR A 75 -9.73 -23.29 -2.52
CA THR A 75 -10.19 -23.99 -1.32
C THR A 75 -9.84 -23.24 -0.03
N GLY A 76 -8.65 -22.62 0.03
CA GLY A 76 -8.23 -21.82 1.17
C GLY A 76 -9.07 -20.57 1.34
N TRP A 77 -9.38 -19.87 0.25
CA TRP A 77 -10.20 -18.66 0.29
C TRP A 77 -11.66 -18.96 0.63
N LYS A 78 -12.22 -20.04 0.08
CA LYS A 78 -13.56 -20.51 0.46
C LYS A 78 -13.65 -20.78 1.96
N ARG A 79 -12.69 -21.54 2.50
CA ARG A 79 -12.63 -21.84 3.94
C ARG A 79 -12.51 -20.58 4.78
N ALA A 80 -11.61 -19.66 4.40
CA ALA A 80 -11.43 -18.40 5.12
C ALA A 80 -12.70 -17.55 5.15
N TYR A 81 -13.47 -17.55 4.06
CA TYR A 81 -14.77 -16.88 3.97
C TYR A 81 -15.85 -17.58 4.81
N GLU A 82 -15.90 -18.92 4.81
CA GLU A 82 -16.84 -19.67 5.66
C GLU A 82 -16.57 -19.47 7.16
N GLU A 83 -15.31 -19.30 7.55
CA GLU A 83 -14.91 -19.10 8.95
C GLU A 83 -15.05 -17.64 9.42
N ASN A 84 -14.71 -16.66 8.58
CA ASN A 84 -14.55 -15.26 8.99
C ASN A 84 -15.30 -14.25 8.09
N GLY A 85 -16.13 -14.71 7.16
CA GLY A 85 -16.81 -13.85 6.19
C GLY A 85 -15.86 -13.03 5.32
N ILE A 86 -16.25 -11.81 4.99
CA ILE A 86 -15.44 -10.88 4.16
C ILE A 86 -14.08 -10.56 4.79
N GLU A 87 -13.97 -10.50 6.13
CA GLU A 87 -12.69 -10.26 6.81
C GLU A 87 -11.67 -11.38 6.53
N GLY A 88 -12.12 -12.62 6.30
CA GLY A 88 -11.26 -13.73 5.89
C GLY A 88 -10.62 -13.56 4.51
N LEU A 89 -11.21 -12.71 3.66
CA LEU A 89 -10.70 -12.41 2.32
C LEU A 89 -9.73 -11.23 2.31
N ARG A 90 -9.75 -10.38 3.34
CA ARG A 90 -8.88 -9.22 3.44
C ARG A 90 -7.39 -9.60 3.58
N LEU A 91 -6.54 -8.66 3.22
CA LEU A 91 -5.09 -8.79 3.38
C LEU A 91 -4.72 -8.50 4.83
N ASN A 92 -4.41 -9.55 5.59
CA ASN A 92 -3.88 -9.44 6.95
C ASN A 92 -2.37 -9.14 6.99
N TYR A 93 -1.73 -8.90 5.84
CA TYR A 93 -0.31 -8.58 5.77
C TYR A 93 -0.08 -7.12 6.20
N GLN A 94 0.09 -6.94 7.51
CA GLN A 94 0.77 -5.77 8.05
C GLN A 94 2.26 -6.05 7.83
N GLY A 95 2.97 -5.19 7.10
CA GLY A 95 4.38 -5.39 6.79
C GLY A 95 5.29 -5.51 8.02
N ARG A 96 6.60 -5.42 7.83
CA ARG A 96 7.54 -5.39 8.97
C ARG A 96 7.14 -4.24 9.91
N LYS A 97 7.00 -4.53 11.21
CA LYS A 97 6.78 -3.51 12.24
C LYS A 97 7.85 -2.43 12.09
N SER A 98 7.43 -1.17 11.94
CA SER A 98 8.35 -0.04 11.94
C SER A 98 9.08 0.02 13.28
N TYR A 99 10.34 0.46 13.26
CA TYR A 99 11.13 0.63 14.48
C TYR A 99 10.55 1.74 15.38
N LEU A 100 9.94 2.75 14.78
CA LEU A 100 9.18 3.80 15.47
C LEU A 100 7.69 3.44 15.52
N LEU A 101 7.04 3.69 16.66
CA LEU A 101 5.58 3.71 16.74
C LEU A 101 5.01 4.87 15.91
N SER A 102 3.74 4.78 15.50
CA SER A 102 3.07 5.83 14.72
C SER A 102 3.13 7.20 15.40
N ALA A 103 2.84 7.25 16.70
CA ALA A 103 2.91 8.48 17.49
C ALA A 103 4.32 9.08 17.56
N GLN A 104 5.35 8.23 17.73
CA GLN A 104 6.76 8.68 17.76
C GLN A 104 7.19 9.21 16.39
N ARG A 105 6.73 8.56 15.31
CA ARG A 105 7.00 9.00 13.94
C ARG A 105 6.39 10.38 13.68
N GLU A 106 5.15 10.62 14.09
CA GLU A 106 4.50 11.93 13.96
C GLU A 106 5.23 13.03 14.75
N GLU A 107 5.73 12.71 15.95
CA GLU A 107 6.53 13.63 16.75
C GLU A 107 7.86 13.99 16.05
N VAL A 108 8.57 12.98 15.53
CA VAL A 108 9.82 13.18 14.77
C VAL A 108 9.57 14.02 13.51
N LEU A 109 8.49 13.76 12.76
CA LEU A 109 8.14 14.53 11.57
C LEU A 109 7.82 15.99 11.90
N SER A 110 7.08 16.23 12.99
CA SER A 110 6.75 17.58 13.47
C SER A 110 8.00 18.34 13.92
N TRP A 111 8.91 17.65 14.61
CA TRP A 111 10.20 18.20 15.00
C TRP A 111 11.05 18.57 13.78
N LEU A 112 11.12 17.70 12.78
CA LEU A 112 11.85 17.94 11.52
C LEU A 112 11.32 19.17 10.77
N GLN A 113 10.01 19.43 10.81
CA GLN A 113 9.41 20.62 10.17
C GLN A 113 9.73 21.94 10.88
N THR A 114 10.33 21.91 12.08
CA THR A 114 10.62 23.13 12.86
C THR A 114 11.81 23.93 12.29
N LYS A 115 12.67 23.30 11.47
CA LYS A 115 13.91 23.90 10.94
C LYS A 115 14.07 23.53 9.46
N ASP A 116 14.58 24.48 8.67
CA ASP A 116 14.75 24.32 7.21
C ASP A 116 16.01 23.55 6.80
N THR A 117 17.00 23.43 7.70
CA THR A 117 18.29 22.77 7.41
C THR A 117 18.66 21.81 8.53
N TRP A 118 18.97 20.57 8.15
CA TRP A 118 19.29 19.51 9.09
C TRP A 118 20.56 18.79 8.71
N GLU A 119 21.33 18.42 9.73
CA GLU A 119 22.41 17.45 9.58
C GLU A 119 21.90 16.06 9.93
N LEU A 120 22.34 15.04 9.19
CA LEU A 120 21.94 13.65 9.43
C LEU A 120 22.24 13.21 10.88
N GLY A 121 23.35 13.67 11.44
CA GLY A 121 23.75 13.35 12.82
C GLY A 121 22.80 13.91 13.88
N GLU A 122 22.12 15.03 13.63
CA GLU A 122 21.12 15.58 14.56
C GLU A 122 19.90 14.63 14.67
N LEU A 123 19.47 14.07 13.53
CA LEU A 123 18.39 13.07 13.49
C LEU A 123 18.82 11.75 14.12
N GLU A 124 20.02 11.25 13.79
CA GLU A 124 20.58 10.04 14.39
C GLU A 124 20.63 10.14 15.93
N TYR A 125 21.09 11.27 16.46
CA TYR A 125 21.17 11.50 17.90
C TYR A 125 19.79 11.54 18.56
N LYS A 126 18.82 12.25 17.98
CA LYS A 126 17.46 12.36 18.52
C LYS A 126 16.78 10.99 18.59
N LEU A 127 16.90 10.18 17.53
CA LEU A 127 16.32 8.83 17.49
C LEU A 127 16.95 7.87 18.49
N ALA A 128 18.28 7.89 18.61
CA ALA A 128 18.99 7.03 19.56
C ALA A 128 18.73 7.46 21.01
N PHE A 129 18.69 8.76 21.29
CA PHE A 129 18.56 9.27 22.65
C PHE A 129 17.14 9.16 23.21
N GLU A 130 16.13 9.45 22.40
CA GLU A 130 14.74 9.55 22.87
C GLU A 130 13.93 8.28 22.68
N TYR A 131 14.24 7.51 21.63
CA TYR A 131 13.47 6.33 21.26
C TYR A 131 14.30 5.04 21.25
N ASP A 132 15.60 5.11 21.53
CA ASP A 132 16.56 3.98 21.46
C ASP A 132 16.53 3.26 20.09
N VAL A 133 16.30 4.03 19.01
CA VAL A 133 16.23 3.51 17.64
C VAL A 133 17.49 3.89 16.86
N ILE A 134 18.20 2.87 16.38
CA ILE A 134 19.33 3.02 15.46
C ILE A 134 19.04 2.20 14.21
N TYR A 135 18.93 2.87 13.07
CA TYR A 135 18.75 2.17 11.79
C TYR A 135 20.11 1.70 11.26
N GLU A 136 20.13 0.49 10.70
CA GLU A 136 21.33 -0.05 10.05
C GLU A 136 21.68 0.72 8.76
N SER A 137 20.66 1.22 8.05
CA SER A 137 20.83 1.92 6.78
C SER A 137 20.60 3.41 6.93
N LYS A 138 21.52 4.21 6.36
CA LYS A 138 21.36 5.66 6.22
C LYS A 138 20.14 6.05 5.41
N GLN A 139 19.69 5.18 4.50
CA GLN A 139 18.51 5.43 3.70
C GLN A 139 17.25 5.60 4.55
N SER A 140 17.11 4.81 5.63
CA SER A 140 15.95 4.89 6.52
C SER A 140 15.82 6.26 7.20
N TYR A 141 16.92 6.96 7.42
CA TYR A 141 16.90 8.34 7.92
C TYR A 141 16.52 9.33 6.82
N TYR A 142 16.99 9.13 5.58
CA TYR A 142 16.58 9.97 4.45
C TYR A 142 15.10 9.82 4.12
N ASP A 143 14.52 8.63 4.29
CA ASP A 143 13.10 8.39 4.10
C ASP A 143 12.26 9.23 5.09
N LEU A 144 12.73 9.42 6.34
CA LEU A 144 12.09 10.30 7.32
C LEU A 144 12.18 11.79 6.93
N PHE A 145 13.31 12.21 6.36
CA PHE A 145 13.44 13.58 5.84
C PHE A 145 12.52 13.82 4.64
N GLU A 146 12.42 12.85 3.72
CA GLU A 146 11.53 12.93 2.56
C GLU A 146 10.06 13.02 2.99
N GLU A 147 9.65 12.20 3.97
CA GLU A 147 8.30 12.22 4.53
C GLU A 147 8.00 13.54 5.27
N ALA A 148 9.00 14.15 5.90
CA ALA A 148 8.89 15.49 6.47
C ALA A 148 8.84 16.62 5.42
N GLY A 149 8.97 16.30 4.13
CA GLY A 149 9.00 17.26 3.02
C GLY A 149 10.36 17.95 2.83
N ILE A 150 11.41 17.48 3.51
CA ILE A 150 12.75 18.06 3.44
C ILE A 150 13.49 17.44 2.27
N SER A 151 13.61 18.21 1.20
CA SER A 151 14.41 17.81 0.03
C SER A 151 15.90 17.90 0.37
N TRP A 152 16.57 16.75 0.47
CA TRP A 152 18.02 16.67 0.62
C TRP A 152 18.72 17.15 -0.67
N LYS A 153 18.96 18.46 -0.79
CA LYS A 153 19.70 19.05 -1.91
C LYS A 153 21.17 19.17 -1.56
N LYS A 154 22.00 18.36 -2.21
CA LYS A 154 23.46 18.52 -2.15
C LYS A 154 23.84 19.84 -2.83
N THR A 155 24.17 20.86 -2.05
CA THR A 155 24.72 22.11 -2.58
C THR A 155 26.11 21.85 -3.14
N ALA A 156 26.24 21.79 -4.47
CA ALA A 156 27.53 21.74 -5.14
C ALA A 156 28.11 23.16 -5.21
N LYS A 157 29.28 23.38 -4.58
CA LYS A 157 29.99 24.68 -4.60
C LYS A 157 30.38 25.14 -6.01
N LEU A 158 30.50 24.20 -6.94
CA LEU A 158 30.85 24.44 -8.34
C LEU A 158 29.80 23.77 -9.23
N ASN A 159 29.21 24.52 -10.15
CA ASN A 159 28.38 23.94 -11.20
C ASN A 159 29.30 23.11 -12.13
N PRO A 160 29.16 21.77 -12.21
CA PRO A 160 30.05 20.92 -13.00
C PRO A 160 29.98 21.20 -14.51
N LYS A 161 28.88 21.83 -14.96
CA LYS A 161 28.64 22.24 -16.34
C LYS A 161 28.96 23.72 -16.59
N ALA A 162 29.57 24.41 -15.63
CA ALA A 162 29.96 25.80 -15.80
C ALA A 162 31.09 25.91 -16.82
N ASN A 163 30.77 26.41 -18.01
CA ASN A 163 31.78 26.86 -18.97
C ASN A 163 32.39 28.19 -18.45
N PRO A 164 33.71 28.24 -18.16
CA PRO A 164 34.35 29.44 -17.62
C PRO A 164 34.20 30.67 -18.52
N ASP A 165 34.18 30.50 -19.84
CA ASP A 165 34.09 31.60 -20.80
C ASP A 165 32.71 32.23 -20.82
N ALA A 166 31.65 31.42 -20.82
CA ALA A 166 30.27 31.90 -20.75
C ALA A 166 29.97 32.61 -19.42
N VAL A 167 30.58 32.16 -18.33
CA VAL A 167 30.47 32.81 -17.01
C VAL A 167 31.20 34.15 -17.01
N ALA A 168 32.37 34.24 -17.64
CA ALA A 168 33.13 35.48 -17.76
C ALA A 168 32.40 36.52 -18.63
N GLU A 169 31.80 36.10 -19.76
CA GLU A 169 31.01 36.97 -20.63
C GLU A 169 29.76 37.51 -19.91
N LYS A 170 29.06 36.64 -19.17
CA LYS A 170 27.90 37.05 -18.35
C LYS A 170 28.29 38.03 -17.25
N LYS A 171 29.45 37.83 -16.59
CA LYS A 171 29.99 38.78 -15.59
C LYS A 171 30.33 40.13 -16.22
N LYS A 172 30.94 40.15 -17.42
CA LYS A 172 31.21 41.39 -18.17
C LYS A 172 29.91 42.13 -18.52
N ARG A 173 28.89 41.41 -19.02
CA ARG A 173 27.57 41.97 -19.35
C ARG A 173 26.86 42.57 -18.13
N LEU A 174 26.96 41.90 -16.98
CA LEU A 174 26.28 42.32 -15.76
C LEU A 174 27.02 43.43 -14.99
N LYS A 175 28.30 43.66 -15.29
CA LYS A 175 29.14 44.66 -14.59
C LYS A 175 28.54 46.08 -14.57
N HIS A 176 27.76 46.44 -15.60
CA HIS A 176 27.12 47.75 -15.69
C HIS A 176 25.85 47.89 -14.82
N TYR A 177 25.20 46.78 -14.49
CA TYR A 177 23.94 46.77 -13.71
C TYR A 177 24.16 46.75 -12.20
N TRP A 178 25.37 46.41 -11.74
CA TRP A 178 25.74 46.43 -10.32
C TRP A 178 26.48 47.73 -10.00
N GLN A 179 25.74 48.83 -9.87
CA GLN A 179 26.26 49.98 -9.14
C GLN A 179 25.99 49.75 -7.66
N THR A 180 27.06 49.65 -6.88
CA THR A 180 26.99 49.63 -5.42
C THR A 180 26.24 50.88 -4.98
N THR A 181 25.04 50.75 -4.43
CA THR A 181 24.38 51.86 -3.74
C THR A 181 25.32 52.29 -2.63
N ALA A 182 25.97 53.44 -2.79
CA ALA A 182 26.81 54.02 -1.75
C ALA A 182 25.97 54.14 -0.47
N LEU A 183 26.54 53.67 0.65
CA LEU A 183 25.91 53.75 1.97
C LEU A 183 25.53 55.22 2.21
N LYS A 184 24.24 55.54 2.22
CA LYS A 184 23.76 56.89 2.53
C LYS A 184 24.14 57.16 3.99
N SER A 185 25.20 57.94 4.21
CA SER A 185 25.60 58.39 5.54
C SER A 185 24.40 59.10 6.16
N ARG A 186 23.87 58.55 7.27
CA ARG A 186 22.94 59.26 8.15
C ARG A 186 23.67 60.54 8.61
N GLN A 187 23.29 61.70 8.09
CA GLN A 187 23.60 62.95 8.79
C GLN A 187 22.68 63.02 10.00
N GLU A 188 23.29 63.00 11.17
CA GLU A 188 22.71 63.46 12.42
C GLU A 188 22.54 64.99 12.33
N SER A 189 21.31 65.47 12.55
CA SER A 189 20.94 66.70 13.28
C SER A 189 19.42 66.85 13.28
#